data_AF-A0A6N9UEE4-F1
#
_entry.id   AF-A0A6N9UEE4-F1
#
_cell.length_a   1.000
_cell.length_b   1.000
_cell.length_c   1.000
_cell.angle_alpha   90.00
_cell.angle_beta   90.00
_cell.angle_gamma   90.00
#
_symmetry.space_group_name_H-M   'P 1'
#
loop_
_entity.id
_entity.type
_entity.pdbx_description
1 polymer ?
#
loop_
_entity_poly.entity_id
_entity_poly.type
_entity_poly.pdbx_seq_one_letter_code
_entity_poly.pdbx_strand_id
1 'polypeptide(L)'
;ERRAADSIAADPRLADLLGMPVGGGVPHPRRAAGEEAPTAPGSAQPLTAEELDHSADELRELLDQGVATAERRLFDLRTAAADDSRILGALGDGGLLPPGPDVLATVEHLGEHGIPALPGWRYLAQAVPPADHAAVLAARPELVDGVVITDPDAHTRAREVLGTAALLPRSAVAVGTTAALLA
;
A
#
# COMPACT_ATOMS: atom_id res chain seq x y z
N GLU A 1 14.44 -38.80 -16.80
CA GLU A 1 14.67 -38.25 -15.45
C GLU A 1 16.11 -37.81 -15.23
N ARG A 2 17.11 -38.72 -15.18
CA ARG A 2 18.51 -38.36 -14.88
C ARG A 2 19.07 -37.19 -15.72
N ARG A 3 18.85 -37.24 -17.04
CA ARG A 3 19.29 -36.17 -17.97
C ARG A 3 18.61 -34.81 -17.75
N ALA A 4 17.42 -34.78 -17.14
CA ALA A 4 16.71 -33.54 -16.79
C ALA A 4 17.19 -32.99 -15.45
N ALA A 5 17.46 -33.87 -14.47
CA ALA A 5 18.11 -33.48 -13.21
C ALA A 5 19.49 -32.85 -13.48
N ASP A 6 20.30 -33.46 -14.34
CA ASP A 6 21.61 -32.92 -14.75
C ASP A 6 21.49 -31.53 -15.39
N SER A 7 20.43 -31.28 -16.16
CA SER A 7 20.24 -29.99 -16.85
C SER A 7 19.78 -28.88 -15.90
N ILE A 8 19.03 -29.21 -14.85
CA ILE A 8 18.57 -28.27 -13.83
C ILE A 8 19.71 -27.96 -12.85
N ALA A 9 20.50 -28.98 -12.48
CA ALA A 9 21.64 -28.84 -11.58
C ALA A 9 22.79 -28.00 -12.19
N ALA A 10 22.87 -27.98 -13.53
CA ALA A 10 23.82 -27.16 -14.28
C ALA A 10 23.43 -25.67 -14.40
N ASP A 11 22.24 -25.25 -13.95
CA ASP A 11 21.82 -23.84 -14.03
C ASP A 11 22.51 -23.00 -12.94
N PRO A 12 23.37 -22.03 -13.31
CA PRO A 12 24.08 -21.19 -12.34
C PRO A 12 23.15 -20.33 -11.47
N ARG A 13 21.93 -20.02 -11.93
CA ARG A 13 20.94 -19.27 -11.13
C ARG A 13 20.42 -20.06 -9.94
N LEU A 14 20.48 -21.39 -10.03
CA LEU A 14 20.03 -22.28 -8.96
C LEU A 14 20.99 -22.16 -7.78
N ALA A 15 22.31 -22.16 -8.01
CA ALA A 15 23.30 -21.96 -6.94
C ALA A 15 23.15 -20.60 -6.23
N ASP A 16 22.87 -19.53 -6.99
CA ASP A 16 22.66 -18.18 -6.45
C ASP A 16 21.38 -18.07 -5.58
N LEU A 17 20.29 -18.75 -5.98
CA LEU A 17 19.02 -18.73 -5.26
C LEU A 17 19.04 -19.52 -3.94
N LEU A 18 19.98 -20.45 -3.79
CA LEU A 18 20.06 -21.35 -2.65
C LEU A 18 20.95 -20.85 -1.53
N GLY A 19 21.60 -19.70 -1.71
CA GLY A 19 22.42 -19.09 -0.65
C GLY A 19 23.51 -20.02 -0.12
N MET A 20 23.93 -21.02 -0.92
CA MET A 20 25.01 -21.91 -0.54
C MET A 20 26.28 -21.06 -0.43
N PRO A 21 27.05 -21.19 0.67
CA PRO A 21 28.12 -20.26 0.97
C PRO A 21 29.23 -20.38 -0.07
N VAL A 22 29.27 -19.44 -1.01
CA VAL A 22 30.53 -19.04 -1.63
C VAL A 22 31.39 -18.49 -0.51
N GLY A 23 32.32 -19.31 -0.04
CA GLY A 23 33.17 -19.00 1.11
C GLY A 23 33.86 -17.64 0.95
N GLY A 24 33.65 -16.76 1.94
CA GLY A 24 34.31 -15.46 2.09
C GLY A 24 33.29 -14.39 2.51
N GLY A 25 33.05 -14.17 3.79
CA GLY A 25 34.03 -13.61 4.72
C GLY A 25 33.61 -12.17 5.03
N VAL A 26 33.16 -11.93 6.26
CA VAL A 26 32.76 -10.60 6.75
C VAL A 26 33.92 -9.61 6.54
N PRO A 27 33.68 -8.36 6.07
CA PRO A 27 34.76 -7.41 5.84
C PRO A 27 35.43 -7.01 7.16
N HIS A 28 36.61 -7.57 7.45
CA HIS A 28 37.47 -7.06 8.52
C HIS A 28 38.41 -5.96 7.98
N PRO A 29 38.63 -4.88 8.74
CA PRO A 29 39.45 -3.76 8.31
C PRO A 29 40.93 -4.14 8.17
N ARG A 30 41.55 -3.64 7.09
CA ARG A 30 42.90 -3.92 6.60
C ARG A 30 43.99 -3.91 7.69
N ARG A 31 44.80 -4.98 7.74
CA ARG A 31 46.18 -4.94 8.23
C ARG A 31 47.12 -5.43 7.14
N ALA A 32 48.26 -4.75 7.02
CA ALA A 32 49.09 -4.66 5.83
C ALA A 32 49.96 -5.91 5.52
N ALA A 33 50.14 -6.10 4.21
CA ALA A 33 51.29 -6.64 3.47
C ALA A 33 51.71 -8.10 3.69
N GLY A 34 51.56 -8.90 2.63
CA GLY A 34 52.20 -10.20 2.42
C GLY A 34 51.69 -10.82 1.12
N GLU A 35 52.57 -11.06 0.16
CA GLU A 35 52.31 -11.53 -1.20
C GLU A 35 51.61 -12.89 -1.24
N GLU A 36 50.50 -13.00 -1.99
CA GLU A 36 50.04 -14.26 -2.57
C GLU A 36 49.16 -13.95 -3.79
N ALA A 37 49.45 -14.61 -4.90
CA ALA A 37 48.85 -14.37 -6.21
C ALA A 37 47.33 -14.58 -6.20
N PRO A 38 46.53 -13.78 -6.93
CA PRO A 38 45.09 -13.97 -6.99
C PRO A 38 44.77 -15.23 -7.79
N THR A 39 44.41 -16.31 -7.09
CA THR A 39 43.68 -17.43 -7.67
C THR A 39 42.33 -16.91 -8.15
N ALA A 40 42.01 -17.22 -9.41
CA ALA A 40 40.78 -16.78 -10.06
C ALA A 40 39.54 -17.14 -9.21
N PRO A 41 38.50 -16.27 -9.17
CA PRO A 41 37.28 -16.57 -8.44
C PRO A 41 36.67 -17.86 -8.99
N GLY A 42 36.54 -18.86 -8.11
CA GLY A 42 35.98 -20.16 -8.43
C GLY A 42 34.59 -19.97 -9.04
N SER A 43 34.48 -20.33 -10.31
CA SER A 43 33.19 -20.61 -10.94
C SER A 43 32.41 -21.55 -10.03
N ALA A 44 31.24 -21.13 -9.56
CA ALA A 44 30.32 -22.00 -8.85
C ALA A 44 30.20 -23.31 -9.64
N GLN A 45 30.73 -24.40 -9.08
CA GLN A 45 30.65 -25.68 -9.78
C GLN A 45 29.18 -26.06 -9.87
N PRO A 46 28.70 -26.49 -11.05
CA PRO A 46 27.33 -26.95 -11.21
C PRO A 46 27.08 -28.12 -10.25
N LEU A 47 25.92 -28.09 -9.59
CA LEU A 47 25.51 -29.14 -8.66
C LEU A 47 25.45 -30.48 -9.40
N THR A 48 25.87 -31.57 -8.76
CA THR A 48 25.66 -32.91 -9.32
C THR A 48 24.22 -33.36 -9.09
N ALA A 49 23.72 -34.31 -9.90
CA ALA A 49 22.36 -34.82 -9.72
C ALA A 49 22.13 -35.49 -8.36
N GLU A 50 23.15 -36.09 -7.74
CA GLU A 50 23.06 -36.70 -6.41
C GLU A 50 23.00 -35.65 -5.29
N GLU A 51 23.74 -34.55 -5.42
CA GLU A 51 23.64 -33.40 -4.51
C GLU A 51 22.28 -32.70 -4.66
N LEU A 52 21.78 -32.56 -5.88
CA LEU A 52 20.45 -32.01 -6.14
C LEU A 52 19.35 -32.89 -5.54
N ASP A 53 19.45 -34.21 -5.66
CA ASP A 53 18.49 -35.16 -5.10
C ASP A 53 18.50 -35.15 -3.57
N HIS A 54 19.68 -34.99 -2.96
CA HIS A 54 19.82 -34.85 -1.51
C HIS A 54 19.21 -33.54 -0.98
N SER A 55 19.35 -32.44 -1.72
CA SER A 55 18.77 -31.14 -1.38
C SER A 55 17.32 -30.97 -1.86
N ALA A 56 16.74 -31.93 -2.58
CA ALA A 56 15.45 -31.77 -3.26
C ALA A 56 14.29 -31.34 -2.35
N ASP A 57 14.22 -31.90 -1.14
CA ASP A 57 13.17 -31.55 -0.17
C ASP A 57 13.36 -30.15 0.42
N GLU A 58 14.59 -29.76 0.72
CA GLU A 58 14.94 -28.42 1.21
C GLU A 58 14.70 -27.36 0.12
N LEU A 59 15.05 -27.69 -1.14
CA LEU A 59 14.77 -26.88 -2.31
C LEU A 59 13.29 -26.63 -2.50
N ARG A 60 12.51 -27.69 -2.35
CA ARG A 60 11.07 -27.63 -2.45
C ARG A 60 10.49 -26.73 -1.35
N GLU A 61 10.95 -26.87 -0.12
CA GLU A 61 10.49 -26.02 0.99
C GLU A 61 10.84 -24.54 0.77
N LEU A 62 12.07 -24.23 0.34
CA LEU A 62 12.49 -22.87 0.01
C LEU A 62 11.68 -22.27 -1.14
N LEU A 63 11.37 -23.06 -2.17
CA LEU A 63 10.53 -22.65 -3.29
C LEU A 63 9.09 -22.39 -2.83
N ASP A 64 8.51 -23.27 -2.01
CA ASP A 64 7.16 -23.11 -1.47
C ASP A 64 7.07 -21.85 -0.60
N GLN A 65 8.08 -21.57 0.23
CA GLN A 65 8.18 -20.32 1.00
C GLN A 65 8.33 -19.09 0.09
N GLY A 66 9.11 -19.21 -0.98
CA GLY A 66 9.29 -18.17 -1.99
C GLY A 66 7.99 -17.84 -2.71
N VAL A 67 7.24 -18.86 -3.15
CA VAL A 67 5.91 -18.73 -3.77
C VAL A 67 4.95 -18.06 -2.80
N ALA A 68 4.83 -18.56 -1.57
CA ALA A 68 3.93 -17.98 -0.57
C ALA A 68 4.26 -16.51 -0.25
N THR A 69 5.53 -16.13 -0.32
CA THR A 69 5.97 -14.73 -0.15
C THR A 69 5.64 -13.88 -1.37
N ALA A 70 5.86 -14.40 -2.58
CA ALA A 70 5.51 -13.71 -3.82
C ALA A 70 4.00 -13.50 -3.97
N GLU A 71 3.20 -14.50 -3.59
CA GLU A 71 1.73 -14.42 -3.61
C GLU A 71 1.19 -13.34 -2.66
N ARG A 72 1.72 -13.28 -1.42
CA ARG A 72 1.38 -12.22 -0.47
C ARG A 72 1.72 -10.84 -1.03
N ARG A 73 2.94 -10.66 -1.57
CA ARG A 73 3.35 -9.40 -2.20
C ARG A 73 2.44 -9.02 -3.38
N LEU A 74 2.05 -9.99 -4.20
CA LEU A 74 1.16 -9.75 -5.34
C LEU A 74 -0.24 -9.30 -4.87
N PHE A 75 -0.74 -9.87 -3.78
CA PHE A 75 -2.01 -9.44 -3.17
C PHE A 75 -1.93 -8.00 -2.66
N ASP A 76 -0.87 -7.65 -1.93
CA ASP A 76 -0.64 -6.30 -1.42
C ASP A 76 -0.56 -5.28 -2.57
N LEU A 77 0.22 -5.59 -3.61
CA LEU A 77 0.36 -4.75 -4.79
C LEU A 77 -0.96 -4.57 -5.54
N ARG A 78 -1.77 -5.62 -5.68
CA ARG A 78 -3.09 -5.53 -6.32
C ARG A 78 -4.05 -4.67 -5.51
N THR A 79 -3.99 -4.76 -4.18
CA THR A 79 -4.80 -3.94 -3.27
C THR A 79 -4.41 -2.47 -3.38
N ALA A 80 -3.11 -2.16 -3.36
CA ALA A 80 -2.60 -0.80 -3.58
C ALA A 80 -2.98 -0.28 -4.97
N ALA A 81 -2.82 -1.08 -6.02
CA ALA A 81 -3.18 -0.68 -7.38
C ALA A 81 -4.69 -0.44 -7.55
N ALA A 82 -5.54 -1.19 -6.85
CA ALA A 82 -6.98 -0.96 -6.83
C ALA A 82 -7.33 0.36 -6.10
N ASP A 83 -6.60 0.71 -5.04
CA ASP A 83 -6.74 1.99 -4.35
C ASP A 83 -6.29 3.15 -5.24
N ASP A 84 -5.12 3.05 -5.87
CA ASP A 84 -4.61 4.03 -6.83
C ASP A 84 -5.55 4.20 -8.02
N SER A 85 -6.13 3.11 -8.55
CA SER A 85 -7.11 3.16 -9.64
C SER A 85 -8.39 3.88 -9.22
N ARG A 86 -8.81 3.74 -7.95
CA ARG A 86 -9.93 4.50 -7.38
C ARG A 86 -9.59 5.99 -7.33
N ILE A 87 -8.37 6.33 -6.90
CA ILE A 87 -7.87 7.71 -6.86
C ILE A 87 -7.81 8.31 -8.27
N LEU A 88 -7.21 7.61 -9.24
CA LEU A 88 -7.08 8.06 -10.62
C LEU A 88 -8.44 8.15 -11.34
N GLY A 89 -9.35 7.22 -11.10
CA GLY A 89 -10.71 7.28 -11.65
C GLY A 89 -11.49 8.51 -11.17
N ALA A 90 -11.30 8.89 -9.91
CA ALA A 90 -11.95 10.07 -9.33
C ALA A 90 -11.36 11.40 -9.88
N LEU A 91 -10.15 11.39 -10.45
CA LEU A 91 -9.63 12.54 -11.21
C LEU A 91 -10.39 12.77 -12.53
N GLY A 92 -11.07 11.75 -13.08
CA GLY A 92 -11.82 11.83 -14.34
C GLY A 92 -13.20 12.50 -14.21
N ASP A 93 -13.83 12.40 -13.04
CA ASP A 93 -15.15 12.98 -12.74
C ASP A 93 -15.04 14.35 -12.01
N GLY A 94 -14.00 15.13 -12.33
CA GLY A 94 -13.81 16.48 -11.81
C GLY A 94 -12.51 16.73 -11.02
N GLY A 95 -11.50 15.84 -11.07
CA GLY A 95 -10.18 16.08 -10.49
C GLY A 95 -10.06 15.84 -8.98
N LEU A 96 -10.81 14.89 -8.45
CA LEU A 96 -11.41 15.08 -7.14
C LEU A 96 -11.17 13.77 -6.33
N LEU A 97 -10.58 13.85 -5.12
CA LEU A 97 -10.17 12.66 -4.34
C LEU A 97 -11.36 11.82 -3.85
N PRO A 98 -11.33 10.47 -3.94
CA PRO A 98 -12.41 9.66 -3.38
C PRO A 98 -12.57 9.92 -1.87
N PRO A 99 -13.80 10.08 -1.35
CA PRO A 99 -14.03 10.29 0.07
C PRO A 99 -13.60 9.04 0.85
N GLY A 100 -12.99 9.24 2.02
CA GLY A 100 -12.67 8.16 2.93
C GLY A 100 -13.91 7.34 3.32
N PRO A 101 -13.75 6.05 3.66
CA PRO A 101 -14.89 5.17 3.98
C PRO A 101 -15.73 5.71 5.15
N ASP A 102 -15.10 6.33 6.14
CA ASP A 102 -15.79 6.89 7.31
C ASP A 102 -16.61 8.14 6.95
N VAL A 103 -16.14 8.94 5.99
CA VAL A 103 -16.86 10.10 5.43
C VAL A 103 -18.08 9.63 4.65
N LEU A 104 -17.92 8.58 3.84
CA LEU A 104 -19.03 7.96 3.10
C LEU A 104 -20.09 7.42 4.04
N ALA A 105 -19.71 6.63 5.05
CA ALA A 105 -20.62 6.07 6.04
C ALA A 105 -21.39 7.18 6.78
N THR A 106 -20.72 8.29 7.11
CA THR A 106 -21.35 9.44 7.76
C THR A 106 -22.36 10.14 6.84
N VAL A 107 -22.01 10.41 5.59
CA VAL A 107 -22.90 11.05 4.62
C VAL A 107 -24.11 10.17 4.31
N GLU A 108 -23.90 8.86 4.14
CA GLU A 108 -24.98 7.89 3.93
C GLU A 108 -25.93 7.88 5.11
N HIS A 109 -25.41 7.76 6.34
CA HIS A 109 -26.24 7.75 7.54
C HIS A 109 -27.05 9.05 7.73
N LEU A 110 -26.45 10.21 7.45
CA LEU A 110 -27.18 11.49 7.46
C LEU A 110 -28.27 11.53 6.38
N GLY A 111 -27.98 11.03 5.18
CA GLY A 111 -28.92 10.92 4.08
C GLY A 111 -30.14 10.05 4.41
N GLU A 112 -29.92 8.90 5.07
CA GLU A 112 -30.99 8.03 5.57
C GLU A 112 -31.95 8.74 6.53
N HIS A 113 -31.45 9.72 7.28
CA HIS A 113 -32.20 10.53 8.23
C HIS A 113 -32.73 11.84 7.62
N GLY A 114 -32.62 12.00 6.30
CA GLY A 114 -33.12 13.17 5.57
C GLY A 114 -32.30 14.44 5.79
N ILE A 115 -31.04 14.32 6.22
CA ILE A 115 -30.14 15.45 6.44
C ILE A 115 -29.23 15.58 5.21
N PRO A 116 -29.31 16.68 4.44
CA PRO A 116 -28.49 16.84 3.25
C PRO A 116 -27.04 17.14 3.64
N ALA A 117 -26.16 16.22 3.27
CA ALA A 117 -24.73 16.29 3.58
C ALA A 117 -23.89 15.93 2.35
N LEU A 118 -22.71 16.54 2.25
CA LEU A 118 -21.76 16.32 1.16
C LEU A 118 -20.35 16.12 1.73
N PRO A 119 -19.51 15.29 1.10
CA PRO A 119 -18.08 15.26 1.41
C PRO A 119 -17.42 16.63 1.21
N GLY A 120 -16.48 17.01 2.07
CA GLY A 120 -15.87 18.33 2.11
C GLY A 120 -15.07 18.69 0.85
N TRP A 121 -14.30 17.75 0.29
CA TRP A 121 -13.62 17.94 -1.01
C TRP A 121 -14.62 18.15 -2.16
N ARG A 122 -15.77 17.45 -2.18
CA ARG A 122 -16.82 17.69 -3.19
C ARG A 122 -17.44 19.05 -3.05
N TYR A 123 -17.65 19.47 -1.80
CA TYR A 123 -18.14 20.82 -1.52
C TYR A 123 -17.13 21.88 -2.01
N LEU A 124 -15.84 21.71 -1.71
CA LEU A 124 -14.75 22.57 -2.22
C LEU A 124 -14.78 22.69 -3.75
N ALA A 125 -14.91 21.57 -4.45
CA ALA A 125 -14.93 21.56 -5.92
C ALA A 125 -16.11 22.31 -6.53
N GLN A 126 -17.27 22.25 -5.86
CA GLN A 126 -18.53 22.79 -6.37
C GLN A 126 -18.74 24.25 -5.97
N ALA A 127 -18.27 24.64 -4.78
CA ALA A 127 -18.59 25.93 -4.18
C ALA A 127 -17.41 26.92 -4.13
N VAL A 128 -16.17 26.45 -4.29
CA VAL A 128 -14.95 27.28 -4.21
C VAL A 128 -14.24 27.30 -5.57
N PRO A 129 -13.77 28.47 -6.05
CA PRO A 129 -12.97 28.55 -7.27
C PRO A 129 -11.66 27.74 -7.15
N PRO A 130 -11.21 27.03 -8.20
CA PRO A 130 -9.98 26.23 -8.15
C PRO A 130 -8.71 27.00 -7.76
N ALA A 131 -8.64 28.30 -8.08
CA ALA A 131 -7.53 29.16 -7.69
C ALA A 131 -7.42 29.35 -6.16
N ASP A 132 -8.54 29.24 -5.45
CA ASP A 132 -8.64 29.49 -4.01
C ASP A 132 -8.60 28.18 -3.19
N HIS A 133 -8.69 27.01 -3.84
CA HIS A 133 -8.69 25.70 -3.17
C HIS A 133 -7.52 25.52 -2.21
N ALA A 134 -6.31 25.89 -2.64
CA ALA A 134 -5.10 25.76 -1.83
C ALA A 134 -5.14 26.65 -0.58
N ALA A 135 -5.67 27.87 -0.69
CA ALA A 135 -5.78 28.78 0.43
C ALA A 135 -6.82 28.30 1.45
N VAL A 136 -7.98 27.83 0.98
CA VAL A 136 -9.03 27.27 1.84
C VAL A 136 -8.56 25.99 2.53
N LEU A 137 -7.88 25.09 1.83
CA LEU A 137 -7.33 23.87 2.42
C LEU A 137 -6.20 24.15 3.42
N ALA A 138 -5.34 25.15 3.16
CA ALA A 138 -4.30 25.55 4.10
C ALA A 138 -4.90 26.16 5.38
N ALA A 139 -6.00 26.91 5.26
CA ALA A 139 -6.71 27.46 6.41
C ALA A 139 -7.49 26.39 7.18
N ARG A 140 -8.06 25.40 6.48
CA ARG A 140 -8.99 24.39 7.02
C ARG A 140 -8.67 23.00 6.46
N PRO A 141 -7.62 22.34 6.96
CA PRO A 141 -7.25 21.00 6.50
C PRO A 141 -8.31 19.94 6.82
N GLU A 142 -9.21 20.21 7.77
CA GLU A 142 -10.28 19.29 8.18
C GLU A 142 -11.34 19.09 7.07
N LEU A 143 -11.35 19.92 6.03
CA LEU A 143 -12.27 19.79 4.90
C LEU A 143 -11.96 18.60 3.99
N VAL A 144 -10.73 18.07 4.01
CA VAL A 144 -10.32 16.95 3.14
C VAL A 144 -11.15 15.70 3.45
N ASP A 145 -11.23 15.36 4.74
CA ASP A 145 -12.02 14.24 5.29
C ASP A 145 -13.28 14.72 6.04
N GLY A 146 -13.76 15.92 5.71
CA GLY A 146 -14.90 16.55 6.35
C GLY A 146 -16.24 16.17 5.71
N VAL A 147 -17.33 16.36 6.46
CA VAL A 147 -18.70 16.32 5.97
C VAL A 147 -19.35 17.69 6.17
N VAL A 148 -19.82 18.27 5.07
CA VAL A 148 -20.50 19.56 5.03
C VAL A 148 -22.00 19.32 4.99
N ILE A 149 -22.70 19.79 6.02
CA ILE A 149 -24.16 19.85 6.05
C ILE A 149 -24.57 21.11 5.29
N THR A 150 -25.35 20.93 4.23
CA THR A 150 -25.72 22.03 3.33
C THR A 150 -26.88 22.86 3.87
N ASP A 151 -27.72 22.28 4.72
CA ASP A 151 -28.79 22.97 5.44
C ASP A 151 -28.34 23.34 6.88
N PRO A 152 -28.13 24.63 7.19
CA PRO A 152 -27.70 25.05 8.53
C PRO A 152 -28.68 24.67 9.64
N ASP A 153 -29.99 24.64 9.35
CA ASP A 153 -31.03 24.32 10.33
C ASP A 153 -31.01 22.83 10.70
N ALA A 154 -30.43 21.98 9.85
CA ALA A 154 -30.28 20.56 10.08
C ALA A 154 -29.10 20.21 10.99
N HIS A 155 -28.23 21.16 11.35
CA HIS A 155 -26.99 20.89 12.10
C HIS A 155 -27.24 20.27 13.48
N THR A 156 -28.19 20.79 14.24
CA THR A 156 -28.55 20.26 15.57
C THR A 156 -29.07 18.84 15.46
N ARG A 157 -29.95 18.57 14.49
CA ARG A 157 -30.49 17.23 14.22
C ARG A 157 -29.39 16.26 13.79
N ALA A 158 -28.45 16.70 12.97
CA ALA A 158 -27.30 15.89 12.54
C ALA A 158 -26.43 15.48 13.73
N ARG A 159 -26.18 16.40 14.67
CA ARG A 159 -25.45 16.09 15.88
C ARG A 159 -26.16 15.04 16.74
N GLU A 160 -27.48 15.12 16.85
CA GLU A 160 -28.28 14.13 17.59
C GLU A 160 -28.24 12.75 16.93
N VAL A 161 -28.50 12.68 15.62
CA VAL A 161 -28.47 11.43 14.83
C VAL A 161 -27.10 10.77 14.94
N LEU A 162 -26.01 11.52 14.69
CA LEU A 162 -24.65 10.99 14.76
C LEU A 162 -24.24 10.60 16.19
N GLY A 163 -24.74 11.30 17.21
CA GLY A 163 -24.51 10.95 18.62
C GLY A 163 -25.13 9.61 19.01
N THR A 164 -26.20 9.19 18.32
CA THR A 164 -26.83 7.87 18.47
C THR A 164 -26.31 6.82 17.50
N ALA A 165 -25.52 7.24 16.50
CA ALA A 165 -25.03 6.37 15.44
C ALA A 165 -23.81 5.56 15.92
N ALA A 166 -23.91 4.22 15.89
CA ALA A 166 -22.82 3.32 16.24
C ALA A 166 -21.81 3.13 15.08
N LEU A 167 -21.37 4.22 14.44
CA LEU A 167 -20.57 4.18 13.20
C LEU A 167 -19.12 3.72 13.39
N LEU A 168 -18.61 3.67 14.62
CA LEU A 168 -17.25 3.22 14.98
C LEU A 168 -16.15 3.67 13.98
N PRO A 169 -16.00 4.98 13.71
CA PRO A 169 -15.07 5.47 12.71
C PRO A 169 -13.62 5.17 13.10
N ARG A 170 -12.77 4.90 12.10
CA ARG A 170 -11.34 4.61 12.26
C ARG A 170 -10.47 5.86 12.14
N SER A 171 -10.99 6.93 11.54
CA SER A 171 -10.38 8.25 11.47
C SER A 171 -11.31 9.35 12.01
N ALA A 172 -10.75 10.51 12.36
CA ALA A 172 -11.55 11.66 12.77
C ALA A 172 -12.26 12.28 11.56
N VAL A 173 -13.58 12.42 11.64
CA VAL A 173 -14.42 13.03 10.61
C VAL A 173 -14.98 14.35 11.15
N ALA A 174 -14.57 15.47 10.56
CA ALA A 174 -15.09 16.78 10.92
C ALA A 174 -16.47 16.99 10.28
N VAL A 175 -17.51 17.25 11.09
CA VAL A 175 -18.87 17.51 10.60
C VAL A 175 -19.29 18.92 10.98
N GLY A 176 -19.71 19.71 10.00
CA GLY A 176 -20.10 21.10 10.21
C GLY A 176 -21.01 21.64 9.13
N THR A 177 -21.60 22.81 9.37
CA THR A 177 -22.31 23.53 8.31
C THR A 177 -21.33 24.21 7.38
N THR A 178 -21.79 24.55 6.18
CA THR A 178 -21.02 25.35 5.23
C THR A 178 -20.42 26.61 5.84
N ALA A 179 -21.21 27.36 6.63
CA ALA A 179 -20.75 28.58 7.28
C ALA A 179 -19.70 28.31 8.37
N ALA A 180 -19.84 27.24 9.15
CA ALA A 180 -18.88 26.91 10.22
C ALA A 180 -17.56 26.31 9.69
N LEU A 181 -17.62 25.67 8.52
CA LEU A 181 -16.46 25.08 7.86
C LEU A 181 -15.72 26.06 6.95
N LEU A 182 -16.39 27.11 6.45
CA LEU A 182 -15.78 28.15 5.60
C LEU A 182 -15.52 29.50 6.28
N ALA A 183 -16.00 29.72 7.51
CA ALA A 183 -15.62 30.88 8.33
C ALA A 183 -14.21 30.74 8.91
#